data_AF-A0A3D6C255-F1
#
_entry.id   AF-A0A3D6C255-F1
#
_cell.length_a   1.000
_cell.length_b   1.000
_cell.length_c   1.000
_cell.angle_alpha   90.00
_cell.angle_beta   90.00
_cell.angle_gamma   90.00
#
_symmetry.space_group_name_H-M   'P 1'
#
loop_
_entity.id
_entity.type
_entity.pdbx_description
1 polymer ?
#
loop_
_entity_poly.entity_id
_entity_poly.type
_entity_poly.pdbx_seq_one_letter_code
_entity_poly.pdbx_strand_id
1 'polypeptide(L)'
;MRETDLYLPLKGFLESQGYEVKGEILNCDVTAIRGDEAPVVAELKLHLNLDVILQAVERLSISPKVYIGVPKGCAPLKRRRKQLIKLMRMLGLGLLTIDPEGQAGEVNVILDPGRYTPRVS
;
A
#
# COMPACT_ATOMS: atom_id res chain seq x y z
N MET A 1 12.40 11.56 -7.97
CA MET A 1 11.47 10.42 -7.86
C MET A 1 10.07 10.90 -8.20
N ARG A 2 9.38 10.16 -9.06
CA ARG A 2 7.97 10.31 -9.45
C ARG A 2 7.16 9.15 -8.88
N GLU A 3 5.85 9.29 -8.79
CA GLU A 3 4.97 8.21 -8.32
C GLU A 3 5.08 6.97 -9.21
N THR A 4 5.25 7.17 -10.52
CA THR A 4 5.50 6.10 -11.50
C THR A 4 6.74 5.27 -11.19
N ASP A 5 7.74 5.83 -10.51
CA ASP A 5 8.96 5.09 -10.13
C ASP A 5 8.66 4.01 -9.09
N LEU A 6 7.56 4.13 -8.33
CA LEU A 6 7.12 3.16 -7.34
C LEU A 6 6.35 1.97 -7.95
N TYR A 7 5.80 2.17 -9.16
CA TYR A 7 4.94 1.19 -9.81
C TYR A 7 5.69 -0.09 -10.18
N LEU A 8 6.80 0.02 -10.89
CA LEU A 8 7.54 -1.14 -11.39
C LEU A 8 8.05 -2.06 -10.26
N PRO A 9 8.66 -1.56 -9.17
CA PRO A 9 9.01 -2.39 -8.03
C PRO A 9 7.81 -3.12 -7.41
N LEU A 10 6.70 -2.41 -7.19
CA LEU A 10 5.51 -3.03 -6.60
C LEU A 10 4.89 -4.07 -7.53
N LYS A 11 4.85 -3.79 -8.83
CA LYS A 11 4.40 -4.73 -9.85
C LYS A 11 5.23 -6.02 -9.80
N GLY A 12 6.56 -5.91 -9.87
CA GLY A 12 7.44 -7.08 -9.82
C GLY A 12 7.30 -7.88 -8.53
N PHE A 13 7.17 -7.21 -7.38
CA PHE A 13 6.91 -7.85 -6.08
C PHE A 13 5.60 -8.65 -6.07
N LEU A 14 4.52 -8.10 -6.63
CA LEU A 14 3.22 -8.80 -6.70
C LEU A 14 3.23 -9.93 -7.75
N GLU A 15 3.82 -9.70 -8.93
CA GLU A 15 3.95 -10.73 -9.97
C GLU A 15 4.78 -11.93 -9.49
N SER A 16 5.83 -11.71 -8.69
CA SER A 16 6.61 -12.81 -8.07
C SER A 16 5.79 -13.67 -7.10
N GLN A 17 4.65 -13.18 -6.63
CA GLN A 17 3.70 -13.89 -5.79
C GLN A 17 2.54 -14.51 -6.59
N GLY A 18 2.62 -14.46 -7.92
CA GLY A 18 1.62 -15.03 -8.83
C GLY A 18 0.41 -14.15 -9.06
N TYR A 19 0.49 -12.85 -8.79
CA TYR A 19 -0.58 -11.92 -9.16
C TYR A 19 -0.44 -11.45 -10.62
N GLU A 20 -1.57 -11.30 -11.30
CA GLU A 20 -1.68 -10.49 -12.52
C GLU A 20 -1.89 -9.03 -12.12
N VAL A 21 -0.97 -8.14 -12.50
CA VAL A 21 -0.98 -6.73 -12.08
C VAL A 21 -1.41 -5.82 -13.23
N LYS A 22 -2.36 -4.92 -12.95
CA LYS A 22 -2.89 -3.89 -13.84
C LYS A 22 -2.72 -2.52 -13.19
N GLY A 23 -2.33 -1.51 -13.98
CA GLY A 23 -2.31 -0.11 -13.55
C GLY A 23 -3.58 0.62 -13.96
N GLU A 24 -3.93 1.68 -13.23
CA GLU A 24 -4.98 2.66 -13.58
C GLU A 24 -6.40 2.08 -13.75
N ILE A 25 -6.74 1.03 -13.01
CA ILE A 25 -8.10 0.46 -12.99
C ILE A 25 -8.93 1.15 -11.90
N LEU A 26 -10.12 1.64 -12.25
CA LEU A 26 -11.04 2.32 -11.32
C LEU A 26 -10.37 3.48 -10.53
N ASN A 27 -9.46 4.22 -11.19
CA ASN A 27 -8.66 5.28 -10.58
C ASN A 27 -7.73 4.81 -9.44
N CYS A 28 -7.41 3.52 -9.37
CA CYS A 28 -6.39 2.97 -8.48
C CYS A 28 -5.04 2.91 -9.21
N ASP A 29 -3.95 3.29 -8.54
CA ASP A 29 -2.62 3.25 -9.13
C ASP A 29 -2.21 1.80 -9.49
N VAL A 30 -2.52 0.83 -8.62
CA VAL A 30 -2.26 -0.61 -8.84
C VAL A 30 -3.46 -1.46 -8.43
N THR A 31 -3.83 -2.41 -9.28
CA THR A 31 -4.75 -3.51 -8.97
C THR A 31 -4.10 -4.84 -9.33
N ALA A 32 -4.10 -5.81 -8.42
CA ALA A 32 -3.47 -7.11 -8.61
C ALA A 32 -4.42 -8.25 -8.24
N ILE A 33 -4.57 -9.22 -9.14
CA ILE A 33 -5.56 -10.31 -9.06
C ILE A 33 -4.84 -11.66 -9.03
N ARG A 34 -5.29 -12.60 -8.19
CA ARG A 34 -4.76 -13.97 -8.14
C ARG A 34 -5.88 -14.96 -7.89
N GLY A 35 -6.26 -15.70 -8.95
CA GLY A 35 -7.39 -16.64 -8.90
C GLY A 35 -8.67 -15.95 -8.42
N ASP A 36 -9.37 -16.60 -7.49
CA ASP A 36 -10.62 -16.11 -6.90
C ASP A 36 -10.42 -15.27 -5.62
N GLU A 37 -9.17 -14.91 -5.28
CA GLU A 37 -8.92 -14.05 -4.13
C GLU A 37 -9.42 -12.62 -4.37
N ALA A 38 -9.84 -11.94 -3.28
CA ALA A 38 -10.10 -10.52 -3.34
C ALA A 38 -8.88 -9.76 -3.92
N PRO A 39 -9.09 -8.80 -4.86
CA PRO A 39 -8.01 -8.10 -5.54
C PRO A 39 -7.20 -7.27 -4.56
N VAL A 40 -5.88 -7.23 -4.71
CA VAL A 40 -5.03 -6.26 -3.99
C VAL A 40 -5.13 -4.92 -4.71
N VAL A 41 -5.40 -3.86 -3.97
CA VAL A 41 -5.43 -2.48 -4.49
C VAL A 41 -4.33 -1.69 -3.77
N ALA A 42 -3.55 -0.90 -4.50
CA ALA A 42 -2.56 -0.02 -3.88
C ALA A 42 -2.59 1.40 -4.46
N GLU A 43 -2.55 2.38 -3.57
CA GLU A 43 -2.34 3.80 -3.88
C GLU A 43 -0.85 4.13 -3.68
N LEU A 44 -0.21 4.70 -4.71
CA LEU A 44 1.22 5.01 -4.74
C LEU A 44 1.44 6.51 -4.62
N LYS A 45 2.12 6.94 -3.55
CA LYS A 45 2.29 8.37 -3.25
C LYS A 45 3.68 8.66 -2.70
N LEU A 46 4.30 9.77 -3.13
CA LEU A 46 5.63 10.18 -2.63
C LEU A 46 5.59 10.64 -1.16
N HIS A 47 4.43 11.13 -0.73
CA HIS A 47 4.22 11.65 0.62
C HIS A 47 2.97 11.02 1.24
N LEU A 48 3.05 10.73 2.54
CA LEU A 48 1.91 10.26 3.31
C LEU A 48 1.29 11.43 4.07
N ASN A 49 0.07 11.80 3.68
CA ASN A 49 -0.74 12.84 4.32
C ASN A 49 -2.18 12.32 4.54
N LEU A 50 -3.08 13.16 5.06
CA LEU A 50 -4.46 12.77 5.33
C LEU A 50 -5.23 12.44 4.04
N ASP A 51 -5.06 13.23 2.98
CA ASP A 51 -5.79 13.03 1.72
C ASP A 51 -5.48 11.66 1.10
N VAL A 52 -4.22 11.24 1.13
CA VAL A 52 -3.80 9.91 0.67
C VAL A 52 -4.44 8.80 1.51
N ILE A 53 -4.59 9.01 2.81
CA ILE A 53 -5.25 8.05 3.70
C ILE A 53 -6.75 7.97 3.37
N LEU A 54 -7.40 9.11 3.15
CA LEU A 54 -8.82 9.16 2.79
C LEU A 54 -9.07 8.47 1.43
N GLN A 55 -8.21 8.70 0.44
CA GLN A 55 -8.26 7.99 -0.84
C GLN A 55 -8.17 6.48 -0.65
N ALA A 56 -7.22 6.00 0.16
CA ALA A 56 -7.11 4.56 0.46
C ALA A 56 -8.34 4.02 1.21
N VAL A 57 -8.95 4.80 2.12
CA VAL A 57 -10.21 4.41 2.77
C VAL A 57 -11.34 4.25 1.76
N GLU A 58 -11.45 5.13 0.77
CA GLU A 58 -12.46 4.99 -0.30
C GLU A 58 -12.30 3.68 -1.08
N ARG A 59 -11.05 3.21 -1.29
CA ARG A 59 -10.77 1.93 -1.96
C ARG A 59 -11.22 0.69 -1.18
N LEU A 60 -11.51 0.81 0.11
CA LEU A 60 -12.07 -0.30 0.89
C LEU A 60 -13.45 -0.74 0.38
N SER A 61 -14.15 0.12 -0.37
CA SER A 61 -15.39 -0.25 -1.08
C SER A 61 -15.16 -1.23 -2.24
N ILE A 62 -13.94 -1.29 -2.77
CA ILE A 62 -13.55 -2.16 -3.89
C ILE A 62 -12.97 -3.48 -3.35
N SER A 63 -12.14 -3.42 -2.31
CA SER A 63 -11.48 -4.59 -1.76
C SER A 63 -11.11 -4.42 -0.29
N PRO A 64 -11.10 -5.49 0.52
CA PRO A 64 -10.49 -5.47 1.85
C PRO A 64 -8.95 -5.45 1.83
N LYS A 65 -8.30 -5.69 0.68
CA LYS A 65 -6.83 -5.75 0.56
C LYS A 65 -6.25 -4.45 -0.02
N VAL A 66 -6.44 -3.34 0.68
CA VAL A 66 -5.95 -2.02 0.25
C VAL A 66 -4.62 -1.69 0.93
N TYR A 67 -3.64 -1.25 0.15
CA TYR A 67 -2.35 -0.78 0.63
C TYR A 67 -2.09 0.68 0.22
N ILE A 68 -1.29 1.39 1.01
CA ILE A 68 -0.61 2.60 0.58
C ILE A 68 0.87 2.27 0.38
N GLY A 69 1.41 2.55 -0.79
CA GLY A 69 2.83 2.42 -1.11
C GLY A 69 3.52 3.79 -1.11
N VAL A 70 4.57 3.93 -0.30
CA VAL A 70 5.38 5.16 -0.23
C VAL A 70 6.87 4.86 -0.38
N PRO A 71 7.71 5.85 -0.73
CA PRO A 71 9.16 5.65 -0.74
C PRO A 71 9.68 5.23 0.65
N LYS A 72 10.68 4.36 0.72
CA LYS A 72 11.39 3.98 1.96
C LYS A 72 11.90 5.19 2.74
N GLY A 73 12.22 6.26 2.03
CA GLY A 73 12.64 7.56 2.59
C GLY A 73 11.55 8.42 3.21
N CYS A 74 10.26 8.06 3.12
CA CYS A 74 9.11 8.91 3.44
C CYS A 74 9.19 9.53 4.86
N ALA A 75 9.27 10.86 4.93
CA ALA A 75 9.54 11.59 6.17
C ALA A 75 8.47 11.42 7.27
N PRO A 76 7.15 11.47 6.98
CA PRO A 76 6.11 11.16 7.96
C PRO A 76 6.28 9.78 8.59
N LEU A 77 6.63 8.76 7.79
CA LEU A 77 6.81 7.40 8.28
C LEU A 77 8.03 7.27 9.19
N LYS A 78 9.14 7.96 8.88
CA LYS A 78 10.33 8.04 9.75
C LYS A 78 10.03 8.71 11.10
N ARG A 79 9.25 9.80 11.09
CA ARG A 79 8.96 10.60 12.30
C ARG A 79 7.85 10.01 13.18
N ARG A 80 6.82 9.42 12.58
CA ARG A 80 5.56 9.04 13.26
C ARG A 80 5.16 7.57 13.05
N ARG A 81 6.15 6.69 12.83
CA ARG A 81 5.95 5.26 12.47
C ARG A 81 4.88 4.57 13.32
N LYS A 82 4.99 4.63 14.65
CA LYS A 82 4.06 3.93 15.57
C LYS A 82 2.62 4.45 15.44
N GLN A 83 2.43 5.76 15.33
CA GLN A 83 1.10 6.38 15.21
C GLN A 83 0.46 6.05 13.87
N LEU A 84 1.25 6.11 12.79
CA LEU A 84 0.78 5.77 11.44
C LEU A 84 0.40 4.29 11.35
N ILE A 85 1.24 3.38 11.84
CA ILE A 85 0.90 1.94 11.88
C ILE A 85 -0.37 1.70 12.70
N LYS A 86 -0.53 2.38 13.84
CA LYS A 86 -1.75 2.27 14.65
C LYS A 86 -2.98 2.75 13.86
N LEU A 87 -2.89 3.89 13.20
CA LEU A 87 -3.99 4.44 12.39
C LEU A 87 -4.34 3.52 11.21
N MET A 88 -3.35 3.10 10.41
CA MET A 88 -3.58 2.19 9.29
C MET A 88 -4.23 0.89 9.75
N ARG A 89 -3.75 0.34 10.88
CA ARG A 89 -4.37 -0.84 11.48
C ARG A 89 -5.81 -0.59 11.88
N MET A 90 -6.12 0.54 12.54
CA MET A 90 -7.49 0.90 12.94
C MET A 90 -8.45 1.01 11.74
N LEU A 91 -7.94 1.48 10.59
CA LEU A 91 -8.69 1.60 9.35
C LEU A 91 -8.74 0.30 8.53
N GLY A 92 -7.96 -0.71 8.91
CA GLY A 92 -7.80 -1.96 8.15
C GLY A 92 -7.00 -1.83 6.86
N LEU A 93 -6.16 -0.80 6.76
CA LEU A 93 -5.30 -0.54 5.60
C LEU A 93 -3.91 -1.17 5.78
N GLY A 94 -3.36 -1.63 4.67
CA GLY A 94 -1.96 -2.04 4.57
C GLY A 94 -1.02 -0.86 4.28
N LEU A 95 0.25 -1.04 4.59
CA LEU A 95 1.29 -0.03 4.36
C LEU A 95 2.57 -0.70 3.84
N LEU A 96 3.08 -0.17 2.74
CA LEU A 96 4.30 -0.64 2.07
C LEU A 96 5.32 0.50 2.00
N THR A 97 6.60 0.14 2.08
CA THR A 97 7.69 1.02 1.66
C THR A 97 8.40 0.44 0.46
N ILE A 98 8.71 1.31 -0.52
CA ILE A 98 9.32 0.93 -1.79
C ILE A 98 10.64 1.69 -1.95
N ASP A 99 11.68 0.98 -2.35
CA ASP A 99 13.00 1.51 -2.65
C ASP A 99 13.31 1.29 -4.14
N PRO A 100 12.91 2.23 -5.02
CA PRO A 100 13.07 2.05 -6.47
C PRO A 100 14.54 2.07 -6.92
N GLU A 101 15.44 2.60 -6.09
CA GLU A 101 16.89 2.66 -6.35
C GLU A 101 17.64 1.44 -5.76
N GLY A 102 16.95 0.63 -4.95
CA GLY A 102 17.48 -0.61 -4.36
C GLY A 102 17.63 -1.74 -5.39
N GLN A 103 18.33 -2.80 -4.99
CA GLN A 103 18.56 -3.97 -5.85
C GLN A 103 17.22 -4.61 -6.25
N ALA A 104 16.92 -4.58 -7.56
CA ALA A 104 15.65 -5.02 -8.17
C ALA A 104 14.37 -4.29 -7.70
N GLY A 105 14.46 -3.15 -7.02
CA GLY A 105 13.30 -2.44 -6.47
C GLY A 105 12.75 -3.12 -5.21
N GLU A 106 13.33 -2.82 -4.06
CA GLU A 106 12.96 -3.49 -2.79
C GLU A 106 11.58 -3.01 -2.30
N VAL A 107 10.66 -3.95 -2.06
CA VAL A 107 9.35 -3.67 -1.44
C VAL A 107 9.33 -4.30 -0.05
N ASN A 108 9.04 -3.50 0.98
CA ASN A 108 8.91 -3.94 2.35
C ASN A 108 7.48 -3.71 2.86
N VAL A 109 6.83 -4.79 3.29
CA VAL A 109 5.50 -4.74 3.91
C VAL A 109 5.64 -4.33 5.37
N ILE A 110 5.09 -3.17 5.73
CA ILE A 110 5.13 -2.63 7.09
C ILE A 110 3.94 -3.14 7.90
N LEU A 111 2.80 -3.29 7.24
CA LEU A 111 1.53 -3.73 7.81
C LEU A 111 0.67 -4.33 6.69
N ASP A 112 0.11 -5.51 6.92
CA ASP A 112 -0.95 -6.06 6.08
C ASP A 112 -2.33 -5.53 6.50
N PRO A 113 -3.26 -5.33 5.53
CA PRO A 113 -4.63 -4.96 5.80
C PRO A 113 -5.34 -6.06 6.58
N GLY A 114 -6.30 -5.69 7.42
CA GLY A 114 -7.01 -6.65 8.24
C GLY A 114 -7.95 -6.00 9.23
N ARG A 115 -8.80 -6.82 9.86
CA ARG A 115 -9.76 -6.31 10.86
C ARG A 115 -9.04 -5.78 12.09
N TYR A 116 -9.46 -4.61 12.55
CA TYR A 116 -9.05 -4.07 13.83
C TYR A 116 -10.01 -4.47 14.93
N THR A 117 -9.47 -5.06 16.00
CA THR A 117 -10.17 -5.23 17.26
C THR A 117 -9.50 -4.33 18.31
N PRO A 118 -10.18 -3.29 18.81
CA PRO A 118 -9.67 -2.50 19.93
C PRO A 118 -9.35 -3.40 21.11
N ARG A 119 -8.22 -3.14 21.79
CA ARG A 119 -7.96 -3.77 23.08
C ARG A 119 -8.86 -3.09 24.11
N VAL A 120 -9.76 -3.85 24.71
CA VAL A 120 -10.47 -3.42 25.91
C VAL A 120 -9.47 -3.58 27.06
N SER A 121 -9.11 -2.48 27.70
CA SER A 121 -8.29 -2.46 28.92
C SER A 121 -9.17 -2.45 30.14
#